data_AF-A0A518GTD0-F1
#
_entry.id   AF-A0A518GTD0-F1
#
_cell.length_a   1.000
_cell.length_b   1.000
_cell.length_c   1.000
_cell.angle_alpha   90.00
_cell.angle_beta   90.00
_cell.angle_gamma   90.00
#
_symmetry.space_group_name_H-M   'P 1'
#
loop_
_entity.id
_entity.type
_entity.pdbx_description
1 polymer ?
#
loop_
_entity_poly.entity_id
_entity_poly.type
_entity_poly.pdbx_seq_one_letter_code
_entity_poly.pdbx_strand_id
1 'polypeptide(L)'
;MSWSWSWGSHSLLLPKAGKIDSSAAHQKMKAIHLLAKSGARWCPQEAQLISDARRSLVKLTPEYTLEFVWIMSRYKACTKDVIVDLVRTPTMKRHMVQHSQKLQELLSKWEAPASAKTSSMDDAPDWVDGEEQ
;
A
#
# COMPACT_ATOMS: atom_id res chain seq x y z
N MET A 1 4.13 -1.52 15.91
CA MET A 1 4.08 -0.04 15.72
C MET A 1 2.65 0.34 15.36
N SER A 2 1.99 1.16 16.20
CA SER A 2 0.61 1.61 15.95
C SER A 2 0.63 2.83 15.04
N TRP A 3 -0.07 2.78 13.91
CA TRP A 3 -0.22 3.93 13.02
C TRP A 3 -1.42 4.75 13.52
N SER A 4 -1.20 6.04 13.78
CA SER A 4 -2.31 6.93 14.16
C SER A 4 -3.10 7.32 12.90
N TRP A 5 -4.36 6.88 12.83
CA TRP A 5 -5.26 7.13 11.71
C TRP A 5 -6.06 8.43 11.89
N SER A 6 -5.56 9.43 12.62
CA SER A 6 -6.29 10.70 12.80
C SER A 6 -6.00 11.67 11.64
N TRP A 7 -6.67 11.52 10.50
CA TRP A 7 -6.41 12.34 9.30
C TRP A 7 -7.04 13.75 9.34
N GLY A 8 -7.91 14.02 10.32
CA GLY A 8 -8.50 15.33 10.57
C GLY A 8 -8.67 15.54 12.06
N SER A 9 -8.04 16.59 12.57
CA SER A 9 -8.11 17.02 13.96
C SER A 9 -9.55 17.34 14.37
N HIS A 10 -9.82 17.20 15.66
CA HIS A 10 -11.01 17.62 16.38
C HIS A 10 -11.34 19.11 16.18
N SER A 11 -11.83 19.50 14.99
CA SER A 11 -12.37 20.83 14.78
C SER A 11 -13.89 20.70 14.64
N LEU A 12 -14.59 21.06 15.70
CA LEU A 12 -16.06 21.13 15.76
C LEU A 12 -16.64 22.26 14.90
N LEU A 13 -15.88 22.86 13.98
CA LEU A 13 -16.31 24.00 13.18
C LEU A 13 -15.87 23.88 11.71
N LEU A 14 -16.85 23.51 10.86
CA LEU A 14 -16.98 23.67 9.39
C LEU A 14 -16.28 22.67 8.44
N PRO A 15 -16.81 22.43 7.21
CA PRO A 15 -18.20 22.48 6.73
C PRO A 15 -18.68 21.14 6.12
N LYS A 16 -19.97 21.10 5.80
CA LYS A 16 -20.73 20.05 5.10
C LYS A 16 -19.99 19.33 3.95
N ALA A 17 -20.09 18.00 3.98
CA ALA A 17 -20.34 17.09 2.85
C ALA A 17 -19.33 16.98 1.68
N GLY A 18 -18.08 17.42 1.84
CA GLY A 18 -16.99 17.18 0.87
C GLY A 18 -16.02 16.07 1.30
N LYS A 19 -15.37 15.41 0.34
CA LYS A 19 -14.18 14.59 0.63
C LYS A 19 -13.01 15.52 1.01
N ILE A 20 -12.20 15.11 1.98
CA ILE A 20 -11.06 15.90 2.46
C ILE A 20 -9.89 15.69 1.50
N ASP A 21 -9.49 16.77 0.83
CA ASP A 21 -8.17 16.91 0.22
C ASP A 21 -7.43 18.03 0.95
N SER A 22 -6.30 17.72 1.59
CA SER A 22 -5.57 18.69 2.41
C SER A 22 -4.08 18.43 2.40
N SER A 23 -3.29 19.50 2.55
CA SER A 23 -1.84 19.40 2.72
C SER A 23 -1.45 18.45 3.87
N ALA A 24 -2.24 18.45 4.96
CA ALA A 24 -2.02 17.55 6.09
C ALA A 24 -2.21 16.06 5.72
N ALA A 25 -3.21 15.74 4.90
CA ALA A 25 -3.41 14.38 4.39
C ALA A 25 -2.24 13.97 3.47
N HIS A 26 -1.84 14.85 2.56
CA HIS A 26 -0.71 14.60 1.67
C HIS A 26 0.61 14.38 2.44
N GLN A 27 0.88 15.18 3.47
CA GLN A 27 2.07 14.98 4.33
C GLN A 27 2.04 13.63 5.06
N LYS A 28 0.87 13.20 5.55
CA LYS A 28 0.71 11.88 6.17
C LYS A 28 0.95 10.75 5.18
N MET A 29 0.46 10.88 3.95
CA MET A 29 0.71 9.88 2.92
C MET A 29 2.19 9.79 2.54
N LYS A 30 2.88 10.93 2.42
CA LYS A 30 4.33 10.98 2.25
C LYS A 30 5.08 10.31 3.40
N ALA A 31 4.67 10.55 4.64
CA ALA A 31 5.29 9.90 5.79
C ALA A 31 5.10 8.37 5.74
N ILE A 32 3.88 7.91 5.41
CA ILE A 32 3.58 6.49 5.20
C ILE A 32 4.46 5.89 4.10
N HIS A 33 4.61 6.59 2.97
CA HIS A 33 5.49 6.18 1.89
C HIS A 33 6.94 6.06 2.37
N LEU A 34 7.48 7.06 3.05
CA LEU A 34 8.86 7.02 3.57
C LEU A 34 9.07 5.85 4.55
N LEU A 35 8.13 5.63 5.47
CA LEU A 35 8.17 4.52 6.42
C LEU A 35 8.12 3.16 5.71
N ALA A 36 7.19 2.98 4.79
CA ALA A 36 7.08 1.75 4.02
C ALA A 36 8.35 1.49 3.18
N LYS A 37 8.89 2.55 2.57
CA LYS A 37 10.15 2.50 1.80
C LYS A 37 11.34 2.10 2.68
N SER A 38 11.37 2.51 3.95
CA SER A 38 12.40 2.09 4.91
C SER A 38 12.14 0.70 5.51
N GLY A 39 11.14 -0.04 5.01
CA GLY A 39 10.81 -1.40 5.46
C GLY A 39 9.86 -1.48 6.64
N ALA A 40 9.25 -0.36 7.07
CA ALA A 40 8.21 -0.41 8.10
C ALA A 40 6.99 -1.18 7.58
N ARG A 41 6.46 -2.06 8.44
CA ARG A 41 5.28 -2.87 8.12
C ARG A 41 4.09 -2.48 8.99
N TRP A 42 2.92 -2.40 8.38
CA TRP A 42 1.63 -2.32 9.05
C TRP A 42 1.00 -3.71 9.16
N CYS A 43 1.07 -4.28 10.36
CA CYS A 43 0.47 -5.57 10.70
C CYS A 43 -0.60 -5.35 11.78
N PRO A 44 -1.84 -4.97 11.40
CA PRO A 44 -2.91 -4.78 12.37
C PRO A 44 -3.24 -6.11 13.06
N GLN A 45 -3.00 -6.19 14.37
CA GLN A 45 -3.34 -7.37 15.19
C GLN A 45 -4.84 -7.41 15.52
N GLU A 46 -5.48 -6.25 15.57
CA GLU A 46 -6.89 -6.08 15.90
C GLU A 46 -7.68 -5.56 14.70
N ALA A 47 -8.88 -6.12 14.49
CA ALA A 47 -9.80 -5.69 13.43
C ALA A 47 -10.21 -4.21 13.57
N GLN A 48 -10.12 -3.66 14.78
CA GLN A 48 -10.40 -2.25 15.06
C GLN A 48 -9.44 -1.32 14.30
N LEU A 49 -8.16 -1.70 14.17
CA LEU A 49 -7.16 -0.88 13.45
C LEU A 49 -7.47 -0.77 11.96
N ILE A 50 -7.96 -1.85 11.35
CA ILE A 50 -8.41 -1.85 9.94
C ILE A 50 -9.67 -0.98 9.80
N SER A 51 -10.58 -1.08 10.77
CA SER A 51 -11.80 -0.26 10.80
C SER A 51 -11.51 1.23 10.95
N ASP A 52 -10.52 1.60 11.77
CA ASP A 52 -10.05 2.97 11.96
C ASP A 52 -9.39 3.52 10.70
N ALA A 53 -8.52 2.72 10.07
CA ALA A 53 -7.93 3.06 8.77
C ALA A 53 -9.02 3.31 7.72
N ARG A 54 -9.99 2.39 7.62
CA ARG A 54 -11.12 2.48 6.69
C ARG A 54 -11.95 3.74 6.90
N ARG A 55 -12.34 4.03 8.15
CA ARG A 55 -13.11 5.24 8.50
C ARG A 55 -12.37 6.52 8.13
N SER A 56 -11.04 6.49 8.20
CA SER A 56 -10.20 7.64 7.91
C SER A 56 -10.03 7.85 6.41
N LEU A 57 -9.71 6.78 5.68
CA LEU A 57 -9.56 6.78 4.23
C LEU A 57 -10.85 7.18 3.51
N VAL A 58 -12.01 6.69 3.95
CA VAL A 58 -13.31 7.09 3.37
C VAL A 58 -13.60 8.59 3.50
N LYS A 59 -13.01 9.29 4.47
CA LYS A 59 -13.17 10.75 4.60
C LYS A 59 -12.30 11.51 3.60
N LEU A 60 -11.22 10.90 3.11
CA LEU A 60 -10.33 11.49 2.11
C LEU A 60 -10.88 11.28 0.68
N THR A 61 -10.24 11.90 -0.31
CA THR A 61 -10.50 11.58 -1.71
C THR A 61 -10.01 10.16 -2.07
N PRO A 62 -10.63 9.48 -3.05
CA PRO A 62 -10.29 8.09 -3.38
C PRO A 62 -8.85 7.92 -3.90
N GLU A 63 -8.22 8.97 -4.40
CA GLU A 63 -6.82 8.99 -4.83
C GLU A 63 -5.89 8.64 -3.67
N TYR A 64 -6.14 9.15 -2.46
CA TYR A 64 -5.35 8.80 -1.27
C TYR A 64 -5.50 7.32 -0.91
N THR A 65 -6.69 6.75 -1.06
CA THR A 65 -6.88 5.31 -0.82
C THR A 65 -6.13 4.48 -1.86
N LEU A 66 -6.14 4.89 -3.13
CA LEU A 66 -5.35 4.23 -4.18
C LEU A 66 -3.85 4.33 -3.91
N GLU A 67 -3.36 5.52 -3.55
CA GLU A 67 -1.96 5.77 -3.21
C GLU A 67 -1.53 4.91 -2.03
N PHE A 68 -2.35 4.85 -0.98
CA PHE A 68 -2.11 3.99 0.18
C PHE A 68 -1.97 2.52 -0.22
N VAL A 69 -2.91 1.99 -1.02
CA VAL A 69 -2.84 0.60 -1.49
C VAL A 69 -1.60 0.36 -2.36
N TRP A 70 -1.25 1.32 -3.22
CA TRP A 70 -0.05 1.24 -4.04
C TRP A 70 1.23 1.21 -3.19
N ILE A 71 1.36 2.08 -2.18
CA ILE A 71 2.49 2.09 -1.24
C ILE A 71 2.62 0.71 -0.58
N MET A 72 1.50 0.20 -0.04
CA MET A 72 1.48 -1.08 0.66
C MET A 72 1.89 -2.23 -0.26
N SER A 73 1.41 -2.22 -1.51
CA SER A 73 1.75 -3.23 -2.53
C SER A 73 3.23 -3.19 -2.90
N ARG A 74 3.72 -1.97 -3.15
CA ARG A 74 5.06 -1.70 -3.69
C ARG A 74 6.15 -2.11 -2.72
N TYR A 75 5.98 -1.81 -1.43
CA TYR A 75 6.99 -2.07 -0.41
C TYR A 75 6.70 -3.31 0.44
N LYS A 76 5.64 -4.07 0.12
CA LYS A 76 5.17 -5.20 0.94
C LYS A 76 5.02 -4.83 2.41
N ALA A 77 4.50 -3.62 2.65
CA ALA A 77 4.35 -3.07 3.99
C ALA A 77 3.19 -3.73 4.76
N CYS A 78 2.34 -4.53 4.11
CA CYS A 78 1.40 -5.43 4.78
C CYS A 78 1.12 -6.67 3.91
N THR A 79 0.38 -7.64 4.44
CA THR A 79 -0.09 -8.78 3.65
C THR A 79 -1.23 -8.38 2.70
N LYS A 80 -1.46 -9.20 1.67
CA LYS A 80 -2.55 -9.00 0.71
C LYS A 80 -3.90 -9.01 1.42
N ASP A 81 -4.08 -9.93 2.36
CA ASP A 81 -5.34 -10.12 3.10
C ASP A 81 -5.75 -8.88 3.88
N VAL A 82 -4.77 -8.16 4.46
CA VAL A 82 -5.04 -6.90 5.18
C VAL A 82 -5.62 -5.85 4.24
N ILE A 83 -5.08 -5.71 3.03
CA ILE A 83 -5.64 -4.76 2.04
C ILE A 83 -6.99 -5.24 1.53
N VAL A 84 -7.12 -6.52 1.23
CA VAL A 84 -8.39 -7.10 0.77
C VAL A 84 -9.48 -6.83 1.81
N ASP A 85 -9.21 -7.05 3.10
CA ASP A 85 -10.18 -6.75 4.16
C ASP A 85 -10.45 -5.25 4.29
N LEU A 86 -9.43 -4.40 4.20
CA LEU A 86 -9.59 -2.94 4.18
C LEU A 86 -10.61 -2.51 3.11
N VAL A 87 -10.49 -3.04 1.89
CA VAL A 87 -11.32 -2.64 0.73
C VAL A 87 -12.61 -3.44 0.54
N ARG A 88 -12.83 -4.52 1.30
CA ARG A 88 -13.96 -5.45 1.10
C ARG A 88 -15.34 -4.82 1.30
N THR A 89 -15.43 -3.82 2.16
CA THR A 89 -16.74 -3.27 2.58
C THR A 89 -17.46 -2.49 1.46
N PRO A 90 -18.80 -2.49 1.44
CA PRO A 90 -19.57 -1.76 0.44
C PRO A 90 -19.22 -0.27 0.37
N THR A 91 -19.00 0.37 1.52
CA THR A 91 -18.62 1.79 1.60
C THR A 91 -17.28 2.04 0.92
N MET A 92 -16.29 1.18 1.15
CA MET A 92 -14.97 1.32 0.52
C MET A 92 -15.02 1.02 -0.97
N LYS A 93 -15.80 0.00 -1.39
CA LYS A 93 -16.05 -0.28 -2.81
C LYS A 93 -16.69 0.91 -3.53
N ARG A 94 -17.71 1.53 -2.92
CA ARG A 94 -18.33 2.75 -3.45
C ARG A 94 -17.34 3.91 -3.49
N HIS A 95 -16.53 4.07 -2.45
CA HIS A 95 -15.50 5.10 -2.40
C HIS A 95 -14.50 4.96 -3.56
N MET A 96 -14.11 3.73 -3.88
CA MET A 96 -13.11 3.39 -4.88
C MET A 96 -13.67 3.15 -6.28
N VAL A 97 -14.95 3.46 -6.55
CA VAL A 97 -15.59 3.07 -7.83
C VAL A 97 -14.84 3.61 -9.06
N GLN A 98 -14.35 4.85 -8.98
CA GLN A 98 -13.58 5.53 -10.03
C GLN A 98 -12.19 4.91 -10.26
N HIS A 99 -11.69 4.13 -9.31
CA HIS A 99 -10.37 3.50 -9.35
C HIS A 99 -10.45 1.97 -9.24
N SER A 100 -11.63 1.40 -9.45
CA SER A 100 -11.88 -0.04 -9.28
C SER A 100 -10.95 -0.89 -10.14
N GLN A 101 -10.75 -0.52 -11.41
CA GLN A 101 -9.84 -1.22 -12.33
C GLN A 101 -8.39 -1.20 -11.82
N LYS A 102 -7.87 -0.02 -11.47
CA LYS A 102 -6.50 0.12 -10.93
C LYS A 102 -6.32 -0.61 -9.61
N LEU A 103 -7.32 -0.58 -8.74
CA LEU A 103 -7.30 -1.33 -7.49
C LEU A 103 -7.21 -2.84 -7.74
N GLN A 104 -8.00 -3.38 -8.67
CA GLN A 104 -7.93 -4.80 -9.04
C GLN A 104 -6.58 -5.16 -9.64
N GLU A 105 -6.01 -4.28 -10.47
CA GLU A 105 -4.67 -4.46 -11.03
C GLU A 105 -3.58 -4.53 -9.94
N LEU A 106 -3.66 -3.66 -8.92
CA LEU A 106 -2.72 -3.69 -7.79
C LEU A 106 -2.87 -4.97 -6.95
N LEU A 107 -4.10 -5.46 -6.78
CA LEU A 107 -4.38 -6.69 -6.04
C LEU A 107 -3.97 -7.95 -6.81
N SER A 108 -4.08 -7.95 -8.15
CA SER A 108 -3.63 -9.07 -8.98
C SER A 108 -2.11 -9.15 -9.05
N LYS A 109 -1.43 -8.00 -9.19
CA LYS A 109 0.03 -7.90 -9.17
C LYS A 109 0.65 -8.09 -7.78
N TRP A 110 -0.17 -8.23 -6.74
CA TRP A 110 0.30 -8.33 -5.36
C TRP A 110 1.14 -9.58 -5.09
N GLU A 111 0.83 -10.68 -5.77
CA GLU A 111 1.49 -11.98 -5.61
C GLU A 111 2.19 -12.44 -6.88
N ALA A 112 2.14 -11.65 -7.96
CA ALA A 112 3.01 -11.93 -9.08
C ALA A 112 4.44 -11.90 -8.52
N PRO A 113 5.15 -13.05 -8.43
CA PRO A 113 6.58 -12.95 -8.30
C PRO A 113 6.99 -12.05 -9.46
N ALA A 114 7.81 -11.03 -9.19
CA ALA A 114 8.64 -10.48 -10.25
C ALA A 114 9.22 -11.72 -10.92
N SER A 115 8.74 -12.02 -12.14
CA SER A 115 9.09 -13.22 -12.87
C SER A 115 10.58 -13.41 -12.71
N ALA A 116 10.93 -14.59 -12.22
CA ALA A 116 12.27 -15.12 -12.21
C ALA A 116 13.14 -14.48 -13.30
N LYS A 117 13.96 -13.50 -12.90
CA LYS A 117 15.30 -13.41 -13.46
C LYS A 117 16.17 -14.35 -12.65
N THR A 118 15.84 -15.65 -12.71
CA THR A 118 16.89 -16.65 -12.76
C THR A 118 17.46 -16.55 -14.16
N SER A 119 18.34 -15.57 -14.39
CA SER A 119 19.39 -15.73 -15.39
C SER A 119 20.41 -16.69 -14.76
N SER A 120 19.97 -17.93 -14.61
CA SER A 120 20.85 -19.09 -14.57
C SER A 120 20.73 -19.66 -15.96
N MET A 121 21.61 -19.22 -16.84
CA MET A 121 21.82 -19.78 -18.17
C MET A 121 23.28 -19.45 -18.49
N ASP A 122 24.14 -20.40 -18.13
CA ASP A 122 25.35 -20.75 -18.88
C ASP A 122 26.28 -19.61 -19.32
N ASP A 123 27.11 -19.13 -18.39
CA ASP A 123 28.40 -18.52 -18.74
C ASP A 123 29.42 -18.91 -17.66
N ALA A 124 29.75 -20.20 -17.61
CA ALA A 124 31.05 -20.63 -17.12
C ALA A 124 32.02 -20.51 -18.30
N PRO A 125 32.99 -19.57 -18.28
CA PRO A 125 34.08 -19.61 -19.25
C PRO A 125 34.93 -20.86 -19.00
N ASP A 126 34.87 -21.73 -19.98
CA ASP A 126 35.65 -22.95 -20.18
C ASP A 126 37.13 -22.64 -20.48
N TRP A 127 37.88 -22.10 -19.51
CA TRP A 127 39.34 -21.95 -19.52
C TRP A 127 39.77 -21.75 -18.05
N VAL A 128 40.54 -22.60 -17.35
CA VAL A 128 41.88 -23.08 -17.66
C VAL A 128 42.13 -24.34 -16.81
N ASP A 129 42.22 -25.49 -17.46
CA ASP A 129 43.08 -26.60 -17.02
C ASP A 129 44.30 -26.61 -17.94
N GLY A 130 45.49 -26.71 -17.35
CA GLY A 130 46.71 -27.08 -18.04
C GLY A 130 47.71 -25.94 -18.29
N GLU A 131 48.59 -25.70 -17.32
CA GLU A 131 50.02 -25.73 -17.64
C GLU A 131 50.81 -26.33 -16.48
N GLU A 132 51.34 -27.49 -16.78
CA GLU A 132 52.29 -28.30 -16.05
C GLU A 132 53.69 -27.84 -16.49
N GLN A 133 54.50 -27.32 -15.57
CA GLN A 133 55.95 -27.55 -15.39
C GLN A 133 56.53 -26.71 -14.26
#